data_AF-A0A553GAB8-F1
#
_entry.id   AF-A0A553GAB8-F1
#
_cell.length_a   1.000
_cell.length_b   1.000
_cell.length_c   1.000
_cell.angle_alpha   90.00
_cell.angle_beta   90.00
_cell.angle_gamma   90.00
#
_symmetry.space_group_name_H-M   'P 1'
#
loop_
_entity.id
_entity.type
_entity.pdbx_description
1 polymer ?
#
loop_
_entity_poly.entity_id
_entity_poly.type
_entity_poly.pdbx_seq_one_letter_code
_entity_poly.pdbx_strand_id
1 'polypeptide(L)'
;MRSKKRKSELRVRQVKVRLTPTEHFETETMALEEGFETISHFVRHRIFRKRLTKRIVIELEFQKVFNQLARELNRLGNNVNQIAKRLNANNNYMLEQHDTVVLNQVQEELNKCYLLLEKHLTKI
;
A
#
# COMPACT_ATOMS: atom_id res chain seq x y z
N MET A 1 -37.22 14.83 -10.93
CA MET A 1 -37.02 14.83 -12.41
C MET A 1 -35.53 14.65 -12.70
N ARG A 2 -35.15 13.67 -13.52
CA ARG A 2 -33.74 13.44 -13.92
C ARG A 2 -33.40 14.41 -15.05
N SER A 3 -32.38 15.26 -14.89
CA SER A 3 -31.99 16.25 -15.90
C SER A 3 -31.55 15.56 -17.21
N LYS A 4 -31.95 16.13 -18.36
CA LYS A 4 -31.54 15.64 -19.69
C LYS A 4 -30.04 15.92 -19.86
N LYS A 5 -29.23 14.88 -20.10
CA LYS A 5 -27.79 15.03 -20.39
C LYS A 5 -27.54 15.87 -21.64
N ARG A 6 -26.50 16.70 -21.61
CA ARG A 6 -26.08 17.50 -22.78
C ARG A 6 -25.63 16.57 -23.91
N LYS A 7 -25.84 16.96 -25.18
CA LYS A 7 -25.43 16.17 -26.36
C LYS A 7 -23.95 15.77 -26.31
N SER A 8 -23.08 16.60 -25.74
CA SER A 8 -21.65 16.34 -25.56
C SER A 8 -21.31 15.20 -24.60
N GLU A 9 -22.24 14.80 -23.72
CA GLU A 9 -22.06 13.70 -22.76
C GLU A 9 -22.60 12.37 -23.28
N LEU A 10 -23.25 12.39 -24.45
CA LEU A 10 -23.78 11.19 -25.10
C LEU A 10 -22.66 10.46 -25.83
N ARG A 11 -22.53 9.17 -25.55
CA ARG A 11 -21.54 8.29 -26.18
C ARG A 11 -22.07 7.83 -27.54
N VAL A 12 -21.89 8.68 -28.56
CA VAL A 12 -22.42 8.46 -29.92
C VAL A 12 -21.43 7.82 -30.89
N ARG A 13 -20.14 7.75 -30.54
CA ARG A 13 -19.08 7.15 -31.37
C ARG A 13 -18.78 5.73 -30.89
N GLN A 14 -18.66 4.80 -31.82
CA GLN A 14 -18.32 3.40 -31.55
C GLN A 14 -16.90 3.09 -32.01
N VAL A 15 -16.18 2.32 -31.19
CA VAL A 15 -14.88 1.72 -31.53
C VAL A 15 -15.08 0.20 -31.56
N LYS A 16 -14.67 -0.45 -32.66
CA LYS A 16 -14.71 -1.92 -32.79
C LYS A 16 -13.31 -2.48 -32.62
N VAL A 17 -13.15 -3.45 -31.74
CA VAL A 17 -11.90 -4.19 -31.51
C VAL A 17 -12.19 -5.66 -31.78
N ARG A 18 -11.36 -6.31 -32.60
CA ARG A 18 -11.41 -7.76 -32.82
C ARG A 18 -10.54 -8.42 -31.76
N LEU A 19 -11.11 -9.38 -31.05
CA LEU A 19 -10.44 -10.17 -30.01
C LEU A 19 -10.49 -11.64 -30.41
N THR A 20 -9.47 -12.38 -30.02
CA THR A 20 -9.53 -13.85 -29.99
C THR A 20 -10.50 -14.31 -28.89
N PRO A 21 -11.00 -15.56 -28.95
CA PRO A 21 -11.91 -16.09 -27.92
C PRO A 21 -11.30 -16.03 -26.51
N THR A 22 -9.99 -16.29 -26.39
CA THR A 22 -9.27 -16.24 -25.12
C THR A 22 -9.18 -14.82 -24.57
N GLU A 23 -8.79 -13.84 -25.41
CA GLU A 23 -8.73 -12.43 -24.99
C GLU A 23 -10.09 -11.89 -24.57
N HIS A 24 -11.17 -12.32 -25.25
CA HIS A 24 -12.53 -11.94 -24.86
C HIS A 24 -12.90 -12.50 -23.49
N PHE A 25 -12.64 -13.79 -23.26
CA PHE A 25 -12.92 -14.45 -21.98
C PHE A 25 -12.12 -13.82 -20.82
N GLU A 26 -10.84 -13.56 -21.03
CA GLU A 26 -9.99 -12.88 -20.03
C GLU A 26 -10.52 -11.47 -19.72
N THR A 27 -10.94 -10.72 -20.74
CA THR A 27 -11.52 -9.38 -20.57
C THR A 27 -12.81 -9.42 -19.77
N GLU A 28 -13.68 -10.40 -20.02
CA GLU A 28 -14.92 -10.61 -19.30
C GLU A 28 -14.67 -11.00 -17.83
N THR A 29 -13.71 -11.89 -17.61
CA THR A 29 -13.31 -12.34 -16.27
C THR A 29 -12.77 -11.18 -15.44
N MET A 30 -11.83 -10.41 -16.00
CA MET A 30 -11.28 -9.22 -15.34
C MET A 30 -12.37 -8.17 -15.05
N ALA A 31 -13.33 -7.97 -15.96
CA ALA A 31 -14.43 -7.05 -15.75
C ALA A 31 -15.31 -7.47 -14.56
N LEU A 32 -15.60 -8.78 -14.45
CA LEU A 32 -16.37 -9.34 -13.34
C LEU A 32 -15.63 -9.24 -12.01
N GLU A 33 -14.36 -9.65 -11.98
CA GLU A 33 -13.50 -9.60 -10.78
C GLU A 33 -13.36 -8.19 -10.21
N GLU A 34 -13.30 -7.18 -11.08
CA GLU A 34 -13.17 -5.78 -10.68
C GLU A 34 -14.53 -5.08 -10.46
N GLY A 35 -15.64 -5.82 -10.53
CA GLY A 35 -16.98 -5.32 -10.18
C GLY A 35 -17.61 -4.40 -11.24
N PHE A 36 -17.22 -4.53 -12.50
CA PHE A 36 -17.82 -3.76 -13.59
C PHE A 36 -19.08 -4.45 -14.14
N GLU A 37 -20.20 -3.73 -14.17
CA GLU A 37 -21.47 -4.24 -14.72
C GLU A 37 -21.43 -4.60 -16.22
N THR A 38 -20.51 -4.02 -16.98
CA THR A 38 -20.37 -4.30 -18.43
C THR A 38 -18.92 -4.22 -18.89
N ILE A 39 -18.56 -5.07 -19.85
CA ILE A 39 -17.25 -5.04 -20.55
C ILE A 39 -16.99 -3.65 -21.14
N SER A 40 -18.01 -3.00 -21.70
CA SER A 40 -17.90 -1.64 -22.23
C SER A 40 -17.53 -0.62 -21.14
N HIS A 41 -18.03 -0.77 -19.92
CA HIS A 41 -17.65 0.11 -18.81
C HIS A 41 -16.21 -0.16 -18.37
N PHE A 42 -15.83 -1.44 -18.24
CA PHE A 42 -14.48 -1.87 -17.91
C PHE A 42 -13.44 -1.37 -18.91
N VAL A 43 -13.64 -1.64 -20.20
CA VAL A 43 -12.70 -1.23 -21.28
C VAL A 43 -12.55 0.29 -21.32
N ARG A 44 -13.65 1.05 -21.19
CA ARG A 44 -13.58 2.52 -21.13
C ARG A 44 -12.86 3.00 -19.88
N HIS A 45 -13.09 2.35 -18.74
CA HIS A 45 -12.39 2.68 -17.50
C HIS A 45 -10.89 2.44 -17.67
N ARG A 46 -10.50 1.30 -18.24
CA ARG A 46 -9.11 0.95 -18.52
C ARG A 46 -8.41 1.89 -19.51
N ILE A 47 -9.10 2.31 -20.58
CA ILE A 47 -8.54 3.20 -21.62
C ILE A 47 -8.43 4.65 -21.13
N PHE A 48 -9.49 5.18 -20.50
CA PHE A 48 -9.59 6.61 -20.21
C PHE A 48 -9.24 7.00 -18.77
N ARG A 49 -9.33 6.07 -17.80
CA ARG A 49 -8.75 6.31 -16.48
C ARG A 49 -7.32 5.79 -16.49
N LYS A 50 -6.37 6.73 -16.57
CA LYS A 50 -4.94 6.47 -16.39
C LYS A 50 -4.74 5.49 -15.23
N ARG A 51 -4.22 4.29 -15.51
CA ARG A 51 -3.58 3.48 -14.46
C ARG A 51 -2.35 4.26 -14.01
N LEU A 52 -2.46 4.98 -12.90
CA LEU A 52 -1.31 5.22 -12.02
C LEU A 52 -1.34 4.19 -10.89
N THR A 53 -1.29 2.92 -11.28
CA THR A 53 -0.80 1.88 -10.38
C THR A 53 0.26 1.14 -11.16
N LYS A 54 1.49 1.66 -11.07
CA LYS A 54 2.66 0.80 -11.22
C LYS A 54 2.41 -0.37 -10.26
N ARG A 55 2.16 -1.56 -10.81
CA ARG A 55 2.31 -2.78 -10.02
C ARG A 55 3.78 -2.77 -9.61
N ILE A 56 4.06 -2.39 -8.36
CA ILE A 56 5.40 -2.55 -7.82
C ILE A 56 5.56 -4.06 -7.69
N VAL A 57 6.17 -4.68 -8.70
CA VAL A 57 6.61 -6.06 -8.61
C VAL A 57 7.84 -6.01 -7.73
N ILE A 58 7.59 -6.15 -6.43
CA ILE A 58 8.64 -6.23 -5.43
C ILE A 58 9.22 -7.64 -5.53
N GLU A 59 10.51 -7.74 -5.76
CA GLU A 59 11.24 -9.00 -5.71
C GLU A 59 11.01 -9.68 -4.36
N LEU A 60 10.83 -11.01 -4.33
CA LEU A 60 10.50 -11.75 -3.11
C LEU A 60 11.48 -11.47 -1.97
N GLU A 61 12.75 -11.20 -2.28
CA GLU A 61 13.77 -10.80 -1.29
C GLU A 61 13.48 -9.44 -0.66
N PHE A 62 13.09 -8.45 -1.47
CA PHE A 62 12.72 -7.12 -0.96
C PHE A 62 11.43 -7.19 -0.12
N GLN A 63 10.49 -8.08 -0.46
CA GLN A 63 9.29 -8.29 0.35
C GLN A 63 9.63 -8.87 1.73
N LYS A 64 10.58 -9.82 1.81
CA LYS A 64 11.06 -10.37 3.09
C LYS A 64 11.74 -9.30 3.94
N VAL A 65 12.60 -8.48 3.32
CA VAL A 65 13.28 -7.35 3.94
C VAL A 65 12.26 -6.33 4.49
N PHE A 66 11.26 -5.96 3.69
CA PHE A 66 10.22 -5.03 4.10
C PHE A 66 9.37 -5.56 5.26
N ASN A 67 9.03 -6.86 5.22
CA ASN A 67 8.30 -7.50 6.32
C ASN A 67 9.14 -7.61 7.61
N GLN A 68 10.46 -7.74 7.49
CA GLN A 68 11.36 -7.70 8.64
C GLN A 68 11.40 -6.28 9.23
N LEU A 69 11.57 -5.26 8.39
CA LEU A 69 11.53 -3.86 8.81
C LEU A 69 10.20 -3.51 9.51
N ALA A 70 9.07 -3.92 8.95
CA ALA A 70 7.75 -3.69 9.55
C ALA A 70 7.60 -4.36 10.93
N ARG A 71 8.22 -5.53 11.13
CA ARG A 71 8.20 -6.21 12.44
C ARG A 71 9.03 -5.46 13.49
N GLU A 72 10.21 -4.98 13.14
CA GLU A 72 11.03 -4.21 14.09
C GLU A 72 10.38 -2.85 14.42
N LEU A 73 9.79 -2.16 13.43
CA LEU A 73 9.01 -0.94 13.69
C LEU A 73 7.83 -1.17 14.63
N ASN A 74 7.13 -2.31 14.52
CA ASN A 74 6.06 -2.66 15.45
C ASN A 74 6.56 -2.89 16.88
N ARG A 75 7.73 -3.52 17.04
CA ARG A 75 8.35 -3.69 18.38
C ARG A 75 8.73 -2.35 18.99
N LEU A 76 9.30 -1.45 18.19
CA LEU A 76 9.59 -0.08 18.61
C LEU A 76 8.33 0.64 19.10
N GLY A 77 7.27 0.59 18.31
CA GLY A 77 5.98 1.18 18.68
C GLY A 77 5.43 0.62 19.99
N ASN A 78 5.53 -0.69 20.21
CA ASN A 78 5.11 -1.34 21.45
C ASN A 78 5.93 -0.88 22.66
N ASN A 79 7.24 -0.75 22.52
CA ASN A 79 8.12 -0.30 23.60
C ASN A 79 7.84 1.16 23.97
N VAL A 80 7.70 2.05 22.98
CA VAL A 80 7.33 3.45 23.19
C VAL A 80 5.96 3.57 23.87
N ASN A 81 5.00 2.76 23.44
CA ASN A 81 3.66 2.76 24.04
C ASN A 81 3.68 2.26 25.50
N GLN A 82 4.58 1.34 25.86
CA GLN A 82 4.76 0.92 27.25
C GLN A 82 5.35 2.03 28.11
N ILE A 83 6.37 2.75 27.63
CA ILE A 83 6.93 3.91 28.32
C ILE A 83 5.86 4.99 28.50
N ALA A 84 5.09 5.30 27.45
CA ALA A 84 4.01 6.28 27.51
C ALA A 84 2.93 5.91 28.54
N LYS A 85 2.53 4.63 28.61
CA LYS A 85 1.58 4.15 29.63
C LYS A 85 2.13 4.30 31.06
N ARG A 86 3.42 4.05 31.28
CA ARG A 86 4.07 4.20 32.60
C ARG A 86 4.17 5.67 33.02
N LEU A 87 4.56 6.55 32.11
CA LEU A 87 4.56 8.00 32.32
C LEU A 87 3.15 8.52 32.65
N ASN A 88 2.14 8.10 31.89
CA ASN A 88 0.76 8.53 32.10
C ASN A 88 0.14 7.96 33.40
N ALA A 89 0.61 6.81 33.88
CA ALA A 89 0.13 6.20 35.12
C ALA A 89 0.71 6.87 36.39
N ASN A 90 1.89 7.51 36.29
CA ASN A 90 2.59 8.12 37.42
C ASN A 90 2.90 9.60 37.13
N ASN A 91 2.08 10.51 37.68
CA ASN A 91 2.24 11.96 37.51
C ASN A 91 3.62 12.54 37.95
N ASN A 92 4.40 11.79 38.74
CA ASN A 92 5.76 12.15 39.20
C ASN A 92 6.84 11.15 38.71
N TYR A 93 6.62 10.44 37.61
CA TYR A 93 7.57 9.43 37.13
C TYR A 93 8.90 10.07 36.68
N MET A 94 9.99 9.69 37.35
CA MET A 94 11.35 9.93 36.88
C MET A 94 11.80 8.67 36.12
N LEU A 95 12.45 8.84 34.96
CA LEU A 95 12.94 7.72 34.15
C LEU A 95 13.86 6.83 35.01
N GLU A 96 13.45 5.58 35.22
CA GLU A 96 14.20 4.62 36.02
C GLU A 96 15.15 3.81 35.12
N GLN A 97 16.09 3.08 35.72
CA GLN A 97 17.08 2.27 34.99
C GLN A 97 16.44 1.33 33.95
N HIS A 98 15.25 0.81 34.22
CA HIS A 98 14.50 -0.01 33.27
C HIS A 98 14.11 0.78 32.01
N ASP A 99 13.68 2.03 32.12
CA ASP A 99 13.27 2.81 30.94
C ASP A 99 14.48 3.17 30.08
N THR A 100 15.62 3.43 30.72
CA THR A 100 16.91 3.61 30.02
C THR A 100 17.29 2.36 29.24
N VAL A 101 17.07 1.16 29.79
CA VAL A 101 17.27 -0.11 29.06
C VAL A 101 16.33 -0.23 27.87
N VAL A 102 15.05 0.13 28.03
CA VAL A 102 14.08 0.09 26.91
C VAL A 102 14.45 1.12 25.84
N LEU A 103 14.89 2.33 26.22
CA LEU A 103 15.34 3.36 25.29
C LEU A 103 16.59 2.93 24.51
N ASN A 104 17.55 2.28 25.18
CA ASN A 104 18.73 1.72 24.53
C ASN A 104 18.37 0.60 23.54
N GLN A 105 17.42 -0.28 23.89
CA GLN A 105 16.90 -1.30 22.97
C GLN A 105 16.21 -0.67 21.76
N VAL A 106 15.42 0.39 21.97
CA VAL A 106 14.81 1.16 20.87
C VAL A 106 15.88 1.76 19.96
N GLN A 107 16.95 2.31 20.53
CA GLN A 107 18.06 2.88 19.77
C GLN A 107 18.83 1.81 18.97
N GLU A 108 19.06 0.63 19.53
CA GLU A 108 19.69 -0.49 18.80
C GLU A 108 18.83 -0.97 17.62
N GLU A 109 17.52 -1.11 17.82
CA GLU A 109 16.61 -1.53 16.74
C GLU A 109 16.50 -0.46 15.63
N LEU A 110 16.53 0.82 15.98
CA LEU A 110 16.62 1.91 15.01
C LEU A 110 17.91 1.84 14.18
N ASN A 111 19.05 1.58 14.83
CA ASN A 111 20.32 1.40 14.13
C ASN A 111 20.29 0.19 13.19
N LYS A 112 19.68 -0.93 13.59
CA LYS A 112 19.50 -2.09 12.70
C LYS A 112 18.64 -1.74 11.49
N CYS A 113 17.53 -1.03 11.69
CA CYS A 113 16.67 -0.57 10.60
C CYS A 113 17.43 0.36 9.64
N TYR A 114 18.22 1.29 10.18
CA TYR A 114 19.05 2.21 9.40
C TYR A 114 20.09 1.48 8.54
N LEU A 115 20.88 0.57 9.13
CA LEU A 115 21.89 -0.21 8.41
C LEU A 115 21.29 -1.06 7.29
N LEU A 116 20.09 -1.60 7.53
CA LEU A 116 19.39 -2.42 6.55
C LEU A 116 18.90 -1.56 5.38
N LEU A 117 18.36 -0.37 5.65
CA LEU A 117 17.98 0.60 4.62
C LEU A 117 19.21 1.08 3.83
N GLU A 118 20.30 1.45 4.51
CA GLU A 118 21.55 1.90 3.89
C GLU A 118 22.10 0.86 2.92
N LYS A 119 22.18 -0.42 3.33
CA LYS A 119 22.66 -1.54 2.50
C LYS A 119 21.85 -1.74 1.21
N HIS A 120 20.55 -1.44 1.24
CA HIS A 120 19.65 -1.63 0.09
C HIS A 120 19.50 -0.38 -0.76
N LEU A 121 19.77 0.81 -0.21
CA LEU A 121 19.72 2.09 -0.94
C LEU A 121 21.05 2.45 -1.61
N THR A 122 22.20 1.99 -1.09
CA THR A 122 23.53 2.21 -1.71
C THR A 122 23.86 1.29 -2.89
N LYS A 123 23.00 0.32 -3.20
CA LYS A 123 23.15 -0.61 -4.34
C LYS A 123 22.34 -0.20 -5.58
N ILE A 124 21.66 0.94 -5.54
CA ILE A 124 20.91 1.55 -6.64
C ILE A 124 21.71 2.76 -7.13
#